data_AF-A0ABD4KFS5-F1
#
_entry.id   AF-A0ABD4KFS5-F1
#
_cell.length_a   1.000
_cell.length_b   1.000
_cell.length_c   1.000
_cell.angle_alpha   90.00
_cell.angle_beta   90.00
_cell.angle_gamma   90.00
#
_symmetry.space_group_name_H-M   'P 1'
#
loop_
_entity.id
_entity.type
_entity.pdbx_description
1 polymer ?
#
loop_
_entity_poly.entity_id
_entity_poly.type
_entity_poly.pdbx_seq_one_letter_code
_entity_poly.pdbx_strand_id
1 'polypeptide(L)'
;MKDEHEALPGVKENRFALTLEERFRQVGFAVLLLILLLALGGFFSTGYFSSAEKTNNNQTLHLYYERFGRLQTEFKLRATVPPSNTGHYIFRFDGDVRDNFQPGTLSPQPDRMYSQGKALVLVYNTIKSQRDFSVTLYLTPTTPGKAVNRITVNDEPEIAFWQFIYP
;
A
#
# COMPACT_ATOMS: atom_id res chain seq x y z
N MET A 1 -31.45 -58.71 17.30
CA MET A 1 -30.67 -58.18 18.44
C MET A 1 -31.03 -56.72 18.57
N LYS A 2 -31.50 -56.32 19.74
CA LYS A 2 -32.11 -55.01 20.01
C LYS A 2 -31.09 -54.30 20.89
N ASP A 3 -30.39 -53.31 20.34
CA ASP A 3 -29.42 -52.52 21.09
C ASP A 3 -30.18 -51.50 21.94
N GLU A 4 -30.24 -51.77 23.24
CA GLU A 4 -30.73 -50.86 24.26
C GLU A 4 -29.63 -49.85 24.59
N HIS A 5 -29.74 -48.63 24.07
CA HIS A 5 -29.00 -47.49 24.60
C HIS A 5 -29.73 -46.96 25.82
N GLU A 6 -29.25 -47.33 27.02
CA GLU A 6 -29.61 -46.68 28.28
C GLU A 6 -29.21 -45.21 28.23
N ALA A 7 -30.21 -44.34 28.05
CA ALA A 7 -30.05 -42.91 28.26
C ALA A 7 -30.00 -42.65 29.77
N LEU A 8 -28.81 -42.30 30.29
CA LEU A 8 -28.63 -41.90 31.68
C LEU A 8 -29.53 -40.68 32.01
N PRO A 9 -30.32 -40.72 33.10
CA PRO A 9 -31.25 -39.66 33.43
C PRO A 9 -30.53 -38.50 34.11
N GLY A 10 -30.56 -37.32 33.49
CA GLY A 10 -30.16 -36.08 34.18
C GLY A 10 -29.57 -34.98 33.30
N VAL A 11 -29.10 -35.29 32.09
CA VAL A 11 -28.52 -34.28 31.20
C VAL A 11 -29.52 -33.95 30.10
N LYS A 12 -30.08 -32.74 30.15
CA LYS A 12 -30.82 -32.17 29.01
C LYS A 12 -29.82 -31.85 27.90
N GLU A 13 -29.44 -32.86 27.12
CA GLU A 13 -28.66 -32.65 25.90
C GLU A 13 -29.50 -31.84 24.91
N ASN A 14 -29.22 -30.53 24.84
CA ASN A 14 -29.84 -29.68 23.84
C ASN A 14 -29.19 -29.99 22.50
N ARG A 15 -29.83 -30.84 21.69
CA ARG A 15 -29.36 -31.26 20.35
C ARG A 15 -29.00 -30.09 19.43
N PHE A 16 -29.60 -28.92 19.67
CA PHE A 16 -29.29 -27.68 18.95
C PHE A 16 -27.91 -27.12 19.31
N ALA A 17 -27.46 -27.22 20.56
CA ALA A 17 -26.15 -26.75 20.99
C ALA A 17 -25.01 -27.64 20.42
N LEU A 18 -25.22 -28.95 20.38
CA LEU A 18 -24.26 -29.92 19.82
C LEU A 18 -24.07 -29.73 18.31
N THR A 19 -25.16 -29.53 17.55
CA THR A 19 -25.08 -29.25 16.11
C THR A 19 -24.51 -27.88 15.79
N LEU A 20 -24.71 -26.89 16.67
CA LEU A 20 -24.10 -25.56 16.53
C LEU A 20 -22.58 -25.64 16.76
N GLU A 21 -22.14 -26.38 17.79
CA GLU A 21 -20.72 -26.59 18.10
C GLU A 21 -19.99 -27.30 16.95
N GLU A 22 -20.57 -28.36 16.40
CA GLU A 22 -19.97 -29.08 15.26
C GLU A 22 -19.88 -28.22 14.00
N ARG A 23 -20.91 -27.42 13.71
CA ARG A 23 -20.89 -26.46 12.59
C ARG A 23 -19.87 -25.35 12.81
N PHE A 24 -19.74 -24.81 14.03
CA PHE A 24 -18.69 -23.84 14.36
C PHE A 24 -17.29 -24.43 14.22
N ARG A 25 -17.09 -25.70 14.59
CA ARG A 25 -15.82 -26.41 14.40
C ARG A 25 -15.48 -26.56 12.92
N GLN A 26 -16.43 -26.96 12.09
CA GLN A 26 -16.21 -27.13 10.65
C GLN A 26 -16.02 -25.80 9.91
N VAL A 27 -16.88 -24.81 10.20
CA VAL A 27 -16.77 -23.47 9.59
C VAL A 27 -15.50 -22.76 10.06
N GLY A 28 -15.19 -22.83 11.36
CA GLY A 28 -13.96 -22.27 11.92
C GLY A 28 -12.71 -22.91 11.32
N PHE A 29 -12.69 -24.24 11.17
CA PHE A 29 -11.60 -24.94 10.50
C PHE A 29 -11.47 -24.54 9.02
N ALA A 30 -12.57 -24.44 8.29
CA ALA A 30 -12.55 -24.00 6.90
C ALA A 30 -12.04 -22.55 6.75
N VAL A 31 -12.47 -21.64 7.63
CA VAL A 31 -11.98 -20.25 7.66
C VAL A 31 -10.50 -20.20 8.01
N LEU A 32 -10.04 -20.97 9.00
CA LEU A 32 -8.63 -21.02 9.37
C LEU A 32 -7.76 -21.58 8.25
N LEU A 33 -8.23 -22.64 7.59
CA LEU A 33 -7.56 -23.23 6.42
C LEU A 33 -7.50 -22.23 5.26
N LEU A 34 -8.57 -21.46 5.02
CA LEU A 34 -8.58 -20.39 4.02
C LEU A 34 -7.55 -19.30 4.35
N ILE A 35 -7.50 -18.82 5.59
CA ILE A 35 -6.51 -17.81 6.03
C ILE A 35 -5.08 -18.35 5.85
N LEU A 36 -4.85 -19.62 6.18
CA LEU A 36 -3.55 -20.27 6.00
C LEU A 36 -3.14 -20.33 4.52
N LEU A 37 -4.05 -20.74 3.63
CA LEU A 37 -3.80 -20.74 2.19
C LEU A 37 -3.53 -19.34 1.64
N LEU A 38 -4.26 -18.33 2.11
CA LEU A 38 -4.00 -16.92 1.77
C LEU A 38 -2.63 -16.45 2.26
N ALA A 39 -2.23 -16.85 3.47
CA ALA A 39 -0.91 -16.53 4.03
C ALA A 39 0.23 -17.19 3.22
N LEU A 40 0.10 -18.49 2.90
CA LEU A 40 1.06 -19.21 2.06
C LEU A 40 1.11 -18.66 0.64
N GLY A 41 -0.03 -18.21 0.09
CA GLY A 41 -0.13 -17.52 -1.19
C GLY A 41 0.40 -16.08 -1.17
N GLY A 42 0.92 -15.60 -0.03
CA GLY A 42 1.49 -14.26 0.08
C GLY A 42 0.46 -13.13 0.14
N PHE A 43 -0.81 -13.42 0.39
CA PHE A 43 -1.89 -12.42 0.46
C PHE A 43 -1.69 -11.42 1.62
N PHE A 44 -1.03 -11.87 2.70
CA PHE A 44 -0.65 -11.02 3.84
C PHE A 44 0.82 -10.58 3.81
N SER A 45 1.60 -11.03 2.82
CA SER A 45 2.98 -10.61 2.67
C SER A 45 3.04 -9.23 2.02
N THR A 46 3.99 -8.41 2.45
CA THR A 46 4.17 -6.97 2.14
C THR A 46 4.41 -6.62 0.66
N GLY A 47 4.15 -7.53 -0.29
CA GLY A 47 4.73 -7.46 -1.64
C GLY A 47 3.79 -7.29 -2.83
N TYR A 48 2.54 -7.77 -2.81
CA TYR A 48 1.72 -7.83 -4.04
C TYR A 48 0.40 -7.04 -4.00
N PHE A 49 -0.33 -7.06 -2.88
CA PHE A 49 -1.58 -6.29 -2.76
C PHE A 49 -1.42 -4.91 -2.12
N SER A 50 -0.31 -4.69 -1.40
CA SER A 50 -0.03 -3.39 -0.78
C SER A 50 0.45 -2.37 -1.80
N SER A 51 1.13 -2.80 -2.87
CA SER A 51 1.67 -1.89 -3.87
C SER A 51 0.69 -1.63 -5.00
N ALA A 52 0.79 -0.44 -5.57
CA ALA A 52 0.06 -0.04 -6.76
C ALA A 52 0.98 0.71 -7.72
N GLU A 53 0.67 0.56 -9.00
CA GLU A 53 1.30 1.31 -10.06
C GLU A 53 0.24 2.16 -10.77
N LYS A 54 0.58 3.42 -11.03
CA LYS A 54 -0.26 4.36 -11.77
C LYS A 54 0.57 5.03 -12.83
N THR A 55 -0.02 5.21 -14.00
CA THR A 55 0.59 5.97 -15.10
C THR A 55 -0.31 7.14 -15.41
N ASN A 56 0.26 8.29 -15.74
CA ASN A 56 -0.54 9.45 -16.15
C ASN A 56 -1.12 9.27 -17.57
N ASN A 57 -2.06 10.13 -17.95
CA ASN A 57 -2.77 10.01 -19.24
C ASN A 57 -1.82 10.06 -20.46
N ASN A 58 -0.73 10.82 -20.35
CA ASN A 58 0.25 10.99 -21.42
C ASN A 58 1.34 9.92 -21.42
N GLN A 59 1.33 8.97 -20.47
CA GLN A 59 2.39 7.99 -20.27
C GLN A 59 3.79 8.61 -20.05
N THR A 60 3.83 9.85 -19.58
CA THR A 60 5.06 10.60 -19.28
C THR A 60 5.52 10.43 -17.84
N LEU A 61 4.68 9.86 -16.97
CA LEU A 61 5.02 9.56 -15.59
C LEU A 61 4.41 8.23 -15.16
N HIS A 62 5.23 7.36 -14.57
CA HIS A 62 4.85 6.13 -13.90
C HIS A 62 5.14 6.26 -12.40
N LEU A 63 4.20 5.88 -11.57
CA LEU A 63 4.28 5.97 -10.12
C LEU A 63 4.06 4.60 -9.52
N TYR A 64 5.08 4.09 -8.85
CA TYR A 64 4.99 2.94 -7.97
C TYR A 64 4.89 3.42 -6.52
N TYR A 65 3.89 2.95 -5.79
CA TYR A 65 3.65 3.35 -4.41
C TYR A 65 2.98 2.25 -3.59
N GLU A 66 3.12 2.30 -2.26
CA GLU A 66 2.38 1.43 -1.35
C GLU A 66 1.07 2.08 -0.92
N ARG A 67 -0.06 1.44 -1.20
CA ARG A 67 -1.42 1.88 -0.81
C ARG A 67 -1.66 1.76 0.69
N PHE A 68 -0.98 0.85 1.35
CA PHE A 68 -1.18 0.54 2.76
C PHE A 68 0.14 0.68 3.51
N GLY A 69 0.20 1.62 4.44
CA GLY A 69 1.35 1.85 5.31
C GLY A 69 0.99 1.65 6.78
N ARG A 70 1.99 1.73 7.65
CA ARG A 70 1.80 1.74 9.10
C ARG A 70 2.45 2.99 9.66
N LEU A 71 1.87 3.53 10.73
CA LEU A 71 2.40 4.68 11.43
C LEU A 71 3.88 4.45 11.79
N GLN A 72 4.73 5.46 11.60
CA GLN A 72 6.17 5.40 11.88
C GLN A 72 6.95 4.32 11.11
N THR A 73 6.35 3.69 10.09
CA THR A 73 7.03 2.73 9.23
C THR A 73 7.35 3.40 7.89
N GLU A 74 8.63 3.42 7.55
CA GLU A 74 9.08 3.98 6.27
C GLU A 74 8.55 3.13 5.11
N PHE A 75 8.05 3.79 4.07
CA PHE A 75 7.64 3.14 2.82
C PHE A 75 8.24 3.86 1.63
N LYS A 76 8.19 3.17 0.48
CA LYS A 76 8.85 3.61 -0.74
C LYS A 76 7.86 4.19 -1.75
N LEU A 77 8.18 5.38 -2.25
CA LEU A 77 7.52 6.01 -3.38
C LEU A 77 8.53 6.11 -4.53
N ARG A 78 8.22 5.55 -5.70
CA ARG A 78 9.09 5.62 -6.86
C ARG A 78 8.35 6.23 -8.05
N ALA A 79 8.85 7.36 -8.52
CA ALA A 79 8.36 8.04 -9.71
C ALA A 79 9.35 7.82 -10.85
N THR A 80 8.90 7.28 -11.97
CA THR A 80 9.70 6.96 -13.14
C THR A 80 9.18 7.74 -14.34
N VAL A 81 10.09 8.40 -15.04
CA VAL A 81 9.81 9.18 -16.24
C VAL A 81 10.52 8.49 -17.42
N PRO A 82 9.83 8.21 -18.53
CA PRO A 82 10.46 7.67 -19.74
C PRO A 82 11.55 8.62 -20.28
N PRO A 83 12.49 8.12 -21.10
CA PRO A 83 13.56 8.93 -21.65
C PRO A 83 13.01 10.10 -22.48
N SER A 84 13.48 11.31 -22.17
CA SER A 84 13.15 12.53 -22.91
C SER A 84 14.40 13.38 -23.15
N ASN A 85 14.38 14.20 -24.19
CA ASN A 85 15.51 15.06 -24.58
C ASN A 85 15.58 16.38 -23.79
N THR A 86 14.71 16.61 -22.80
CA THR A 86 14.71 17.85 -22.01
C THR A 86 15.92 17.94 -21.08
N GLY A 87 16.40 16.80 -20.57
CA GLY A 87 17.50 16.75 -19.59
C GLY A 87 17.20 17.48 -18.28
N HIS A 88 15.96 17.87 -18.05
CA HIS A 88 15.49 18.64 -16.92
C HIS A 88 14.17 18.07 -16.42
N TYR A 89 14.09 17.77 -15.12
CA TYR A 89 12.90 17.22 -14.49
C TYR A 89 12.61 17.94 -13.16
N ILE A 90 11.40 18.48 -13.05
CA ILE A 90 10.87 19.08 -11.83
C ILE A 90 9.75 18.17 -11.32
N PHE A 91 10.03 17.39 -10.29
CA PHE A 91 9.02 16.59 -9.58
C PHE A 91 8.37 17.45 -8.51
N ARG A 92 7.04 17.52 -8.52
CA ARG A 92 6.27 18.22 -7.51
C ARG A 92 5.35 17.23 -6.80
N PHE A 93 5.57 17.05 -5.50
CA PHE A 93 4.74 16.23 -4.62
C PHE A 93 3.84 17.15 -3.81
N ASP A 94 2.52 16.99 -3.95
CA ASP A 94 1.51 17.84 -3.33
C ASP A 94 0.41 17.00 -2.65
N GLY A 95 -0.56 17.67 -2.05
CA GLY A 95 -1.65 17.06 -1.29
C GLY A 95 -1.29 16.95 0.19
N ASP A 96 -1.51 15.77 0.76
CA ASP A 96 -1.34 15.54 2.20
C ASP A 96 0.11 15.20 2.60
N VAL A 97 1.04 15.11 1.64
CA VAL A 97 2.44 14.69 1.86
C VAL A 97 3.09 15.48 3.00
N ARG A 98 2.97 16.81 3.00
CA ARG A 98 3.61 17.67 4.00
C ARG A 98 3.02 17.50 5.41
N ASP A 99 1.71 17.33 5.48
CA ASP A 99 0.98 17.39 6.75
C ASP A 99 0.96 15.99 7.43
N ASN A 100 1.06 14.91 6.64
CA ASN A 100 0.92 13.52 7.12
C ASN A 100 2.18 12.66 6.97
N PHE A 101 3.25 13.17 6.35
CA PHE A 101 4.47 12.41 6.11
C PHE A 101 5.73 13.22 6.38
N GLN A 102 6.70 12.55 6.99
CA GLN A 102 8.06 13.05 7.13
C GLN A 102 8.91 12.55 5.97
N PRO A 103 9.52 13.44 5.15
CA PRO A 103 10.46 13.03 4.11
C PRO A 103 11.70 12.38 4.72
N GLY A 104 12.03 11.19 4.24
CA GLY A 104 13.23 10.44 4.58
C GLY A 104 14.30 10.59 3.50
N THR A 105 14.88 9.46 3.09
CA THR A 105 15.93 9.43 2.08
C THR A 105 15.37 9.64 0.67
N LEU A 106 16.14 10.30 -0.20
CA LEU A 106 15.80 10.55 -1.60
C LEU A 106 16.96 10.11 -2.51
N SER A 107 16.65 9.35 -3.55
CA SER A 107 17.65 8.88 -4.52
C SER A 107 17.10 8.85 -5.95
N PRO A 108 17.82 9.44 -6.94
CA PRO A 108 19.07 10.20 -6.80
C PRO A 108 18.84 11.54 -6.07
N GLN A 109 19.93 12.12 -5.56
CA GLN A 109 19.87 13.42 -4.90
C GLN A 109 19.56 14.53 -5.92
N PRO A 110 18.57 15.41 -5.66
CA PRO A 110 18.22 16.49 -6.56
C PRO A 110 19.26 17.62 -6.48
N ASP A 111 19.39 18.37 -7.57
CA ASP A 111 20.23 19.57 -7.59
C ASP A 111 19.63 20.68 -6.73
N ARG A 112 18.29 20.76 -6.66
CA ARG A 112 17.58 21.66 -5.76
C ARG A 112 16.36 20.99 -5.16
N MET A 113 16.15 21.23 -3.88
CA MET A 113 14.95 20.81 -3.16
C MET A 113 14.42 21.99 -2.36
N TYR A 114 13.14 22.29 -2.51
CA TYR A 114 12.49 23.36 -1.77
C TYR A 114 11.00 23.07 -1.61
N SER A 115 10.37 23.74 -0.65
CA SER A 115 8.92 23.69 -0.48
C SER A 115 8.29 24.90 -1.18
N GLN A 116 7.24 24.67 -1.96
CA GLN A 116 6.43 25.70 -2.59
C GLN A 116 4.99 25.54 -2.12
N GLY A 117 4.58 26.36 -1.15
CA GLY A 117 3.29 26.20 -0.47
C GLY A 117 3.25 24.87 0.30
N LYS A 118 2.33 23.97 -0.06
CA LYS A 118 2.24 22.62 0.50
C LYS A 118 3.06 21.58 -0.26
N ALA A 119 3.61 21.93 -1.42
CA ALA A 119 4.28 20.98 -2.27
C ALA A 119 5.78 20.92 -2.01
N LEU A 120 6.32 19.71 -2.03
CA LEU A 120 7.76 19.46 -2.09
C LEU A 120 8.19 19.43 -3.56
N VAL A 121 9.13 20.30 -3.92
CA VAL A 121 9.66 20.44 -5.28
C VAL A 121 11.08 19.90 -5.33
N LEU A 122 11.32 18.95 -6.22
CA LEU A 122 12.62 18.36 -6.49
C LEU A 122 13.03 18.69 -7.92
N VAL A 123 14.20 19.31 -8.09
CA VAL A 123 14.71 19.72 -9.40
C VAL A 123 15.94 18.91 -9.74
N TYR A 124 15.90 18.30 -10.92
CA TYR A 124 16.98 17.54 -11.52
C TYR A 124 17.35 18.16 -12.86
N ASN A 125 18.63 18.47 -13.04
CA ASN A 125 19.20 19.07 -14.22
C ASN A 125 20.22 18.11 -14.84
N THR A 126 20.51 18.32 -16.12
CA THR A 126 21.58 17.61 -16.84
C THR A 126 21.43 16.09 -16.79
N ILE A 127 20.20 15.58 -16.76
CA ILE A 127 19.94 14.14 -16.82
C ILE A 127 20.17 13.66 -18.25
N LYS A 128 21.41 13.25 -18.53
CA LYS A 128 21.82 12.68 -19.82
C LYS A 128 21.57 11.18 -19.83
N SER A 129 20.30 10.78 -19.82
CA SER A 129 19.93 9.37 -19.88
C SER A 129 18.99 9.10 -21.04
N GLN A 130 19.39 8.18 -21.93
CA GLN A 130 18.51 7.56 -22.93
C GLN A 130 17.64 6.44 -22.31
N ARG A 131 17.72 6.25 -20.99
CA ARG A 131 16.93 5.28 -20.22
C ARG A 131 16.00 6.02 -19.27
N ASP A 132 14.98 5.31 -18.82
CA ASP A 132 14.03 5.76 -17.80
C ASP A 132 14.74 6.39 -16.60
N PHE A 133 14.26 7.56 -16.19
CA PHE A 133 14.76 8.26 -15.03
C PHE A 133 13.84 7.99 -13.84
N SER A 134 14.35 7.35 -12.79
CA SER A 134 13.58 7.00 -11.60
C SER A 134 14.05 7.81 -10.39
N VAL A 135 13.09 8.44 -9.70
CA VAL A 135 13.28 9.09 -8.40
C VAL A 135 12.57 8.26 -7.34
N THR A 136 13.32 7.81 -6.33
CA THR A 136 12.80 7.08 -5.17
C THR A 136 12.85 7.97 -3.94
N LEU A 137 11.70 8.23 -3.35
CA LEU A 137 11.52 8.97 -2.10
C LEU A 137 11.01 8.02 -1.03
N TYR A 138 11.68 8.00 0.10
CA TYR A 138 11.24 7.29 1.30
C TYR A 138 10.47 8.26 2.18
N LEU A 139 9.32 7.82 2.67
CA LEU A 139 8.39 8.63 3.45
C LEU A 139 8.00 7.86 4.71
N THR A 140 7.93 8.57 5.83
CA THR A 140 7.45 8.01 7.10
C THR A 140 6.13 8.67 7.49
N PRO A 141 5.02 7.91 7.60
CA PRO A 141 3.74 8.48 8.03
C PRO A 141 3.80 8.97 9.47
N THR A 142 3.26 10.17 9.71
CA THR A 142 3.16 10.80 11.04
C THR A 142 1.75 10.79 11.59
N THR A 143 0.73 10.56 10.75
CA THR A 143 -0.68 10.49 11.13
C THR A 143 -1.35 9.22 10.58
N PRO A 144 -2.26 8.58 11.34
CA PRO A 144 -3.05 7.45 10.84
C PRO A 144 -4.22 7.94 9.97
N GLY A 145 -4.72 7.05 9.10
CA GLY A 145 -5.90 7.30 8.26
C GLY A 145 -5.60 7.38 6.76
N LYS A 146 -6.57 7.89 6.00
CA LYS A 146 -6.47 8.02 4.54
C LYS A 146 -5.79 9.34 4.18
N ALA A 147 -4.71 9.26 3.40
CA ALA A 147 -4.04 10.39 2.79
C ALA A 147 -4.26 10.39 1.27
N VAL A 148 -4.45 11.57 0.68
CA VAL A 148 -4.55 11.76 -0.77
C VAL A 148 -3.40 12.65 -1.23
N ASN A 149 -2.58 12.09 -2.11
CA ASN A 149 -1.35 12.69 -2.59
C ASN A 149 -1.41 12.88 -4.10
N ARG A 150 -0.64 13.85 -4.58
CA ARG A 150 -0.54 14.16 -6.00
C ARG A 150 0.92 14.31 -6.40
N ILE A 151 1.26 13.85 -7.59
CA ILE A 151 2.58 14.03 -8.17
C ILE A 151 2.47 14.53 -9.61
N THR A 152 3.29 15.51 -9.96
CA THR A 152 3.45 16.03 -11.33
C THR A 152 4.93 16.11 -11.70
N VAL A 153 5.22 16.06 -13.00
CA VAL A 153 6.56 16.27 -13.56
C VAL A 153 6.48 17.27 -14.71
N ASN A 154 7.28 18.33 -14.71
CA ASN A 154 7.41 19.26 -15.86
C ASN A 154 6.07 19.76 -16.46
N ASP A 155 5.07 20.01 -15.61
CA ASP A 155 3.70 20.42 -16.01
C ASP A 155 2.88 19.38 -16.81
N GLU A 156 3.34 18.12 -16.83
CA GLU A 156 2.56 16.98 -17.35
C GLU A 156 1.35 16.64 -16.46
N PRO A 157 0.37 15.89 -16.99
CA PRO A 157 -0.81 15.49 -16.23
C PRO A 157 -0.46 14.83 -14.90
N GLU A 158 -1.15 15.28 -13.85
CA GLU A 158 -0.92 14.81 -12.49
C GLU A 158 -1.36 13.35 -12.29
N ILE A 159 -0.66 12.66 -11.38
CA ILE A 159 -1.12 11.38 -10.82
C ILE A 159 -1.63 11.63 -9.42
N ALA A 160 -2.96 11.51 -9.25
CA ALA A 160 -3.58 11.45 -7.94
C ALA A 160 -3.61 10.00 -7.42
N PHE A 161 -3.16 9.82 -6.20
CA PHE A 161 -3.13 8.53 -5.51
C PHE A 161 -3.53 8.67 -4.05
N TRP A 162 -4.03 7.59 -3.48
CA TRP A 162 -4.42 7.54 -2.08
C TRP A 162 -3.65 6.45 -1.35
N GLN A 163 -3.39 6.69 -0.08
CA GLN A 163 -2.75 5.74 0.83
C GLN A 163 -3.57 5.66 2.13
N PHE A 164 -3.55 4.51 2.78
CA PHE A 164 -4.18 4.30 4.07
C PHE A 164 -3.14 3.84 5.07
N ILE A 165 -3.01 4.60 6.16
CA ILE A 165 -2.02 4.39 7.20
C ILE A 165 -2.71 3.78 8.42
N TYR A 166 -2.32 2.55 8.76
CA TYR A 166 -2.75 1.89 9.98
C TYR A 166 -2.02 2.47 11.20
N PRO A 167 -2.68 2.59 12.36
CA PRO A 167 -2.04 3.00 13.60
C PRO A 167 -0.96 2.00 14.07
#